data_AF-A0A0A2B5R5-F1
#
_entry.id   AF-A0A0A2B5R5-F1
#
_cell.length_a   1.000
_cell.length_b   1.000
_cell.length_c   1.000
_cell.angle_alpha   90.00
_cell.angle_beta   90.00
_cell.angle_gamma   90.00
#
_symmetry.space_group_name_H-M   'P 1'
#
loop_
_entity.id
_entity.type
_entity.pdbx_description
1 polymer ?
#
loop_
_entity_poly.entity_id
_entity_poly.type
_entity_poly.pdbx_seq_one_letter_code
_entity_poly.pdbx_strand_id
1 'polypeptide(L)' 'MNQFRIAKIIIIFSSLSYLCITFLRNYNSPENIEKRCILKFEKDFKNHLETSHEEWNQILDLADNNYLKCMGIPLY' A
#
# COMPACT_ATOMS: atom_id res chain seq x y z
N MET A 1 37.31 0.79 22.76
CA MET A 1 36.52 -0.15 21.92
C MET A 1 37.35 -0.45 20.67
N ASN A 2 37.59 -1.73 20.32
CA ASN A 2 38.54 -2.08 19.25
C ASN A 2 38.08 -1.52 17.88
N GLN A 3 38.98 -0.95 17.06
CA GLN A 3 38.62 -0.34 15.76
C GLN A 3 37.85 -1.31 14.86
N PHE A 4 38.23 -2.59 14.86
CA PHE A 4 37.49 -3.66 14.17
C PHE A 4 36.04 -3.84 14.65
N ARG A 5 35.77 -3.64 15.95
CA ARG A 5 34.41 -3.71 16.49
C ARG A 5 33.57 -2.53 16.00
N ILE A 6 34.16 -1.32 15.95
CA ILE A 6 33.48 -0.11 15.46
C ILE A 6 33.12 -0.28 13.98
N ALA A 7 34.07 -0.72 13.14
CA ALA A 7 33.83 -0.95 11.72
C ALA A 7 32.70 -1.97 11.47
N LYS A 8 32.68 -3.08 12.21
CA LYS A 8 31.58 -4.07 12.13
C LYS A 8 30.22 -3.47 12.46
N ILE A 9 30.15 -2.65 13.51
CA ILE A 9 28.90 -1.99 13.91
C ILE A 9 28.41 -1.08 12.78
N ILE A 10 29.29 -0.25 12.21
CA ILE A 10 28.95 0.65 11.10
C ILE A 10 28.40 -0.16 9.91
N ILE A 11 29.09 -1.23 9.50
CA ILE A 11 28.66 -2.08 8.38
C ILE A 11 27.27 -2.67 8.62
N ILE A 12 26.99 -3.16 9.83
CA ILE A 12 25.67 -3.71 10.19
C ILE A 12 24.60 -2.63 10.07
N PHE A 13 24.82 -1.44 10.64
CA PHE A 13 23.85 -0.35 10.59
C PHE A 13 23.62 0.16 9.16
N SER A 14 24.68 0.30 8.35
CA SER A 14 24.57 0.67 6.95
C SER A 14 23.81 -0.38 6.13
N SER A 15 24.04 -1.66 6.41
CA SER A 15 23.31 -2.75 5.73
C SER A 15 21.83 -2.74 6.11
N LEU A 16 21.53 -2.55 7.40
CA LEU A 16 20.16 -2.49 7.89
C LEU A 16 19.41 -1.27 7.32
N SER A 17 20.05 -0.10 7.28
CA SER A 17 19.43 1.10 6.72
C SER A 17 19.12 0.93 5.23
N TYR A 18 20.03 0.32 4.47
CA TYR A 18 19.82 -0.01 3.06
C TYR A 18 18.62 -0.95 2.86
N LEU A 19 18.51 -1.99 3.69
CA LEU A 19 17.37 -2.91 3.66
C LEU A 19 16.06 -2.21 3.99
N CYS A 20 16.02 -1.35 5.01
CA CYS A 20 14.84 -0.57 5.36
C CYS A 20 14.39 0.32 4.21
N ILE A 21 15.31 1.05 3.56
CA ILE A 21 15.00 1.92 2.42
C ILE A 21 14.45 1.08 1.25
N THR A 22 15.08 -0.05 0.96
CA THR A 22 14.65 -0.96 -0.12
C THR A 22 13.25 -1.51 0.16
N PHE A 23 12.99 -1.93 1.39
CA PHE A 23 11.68 -2.40 1.82
C PHE A 23 10.61 -1.31 1.69
N LEU A 24 10.90 -0.08 2.13
CA LEU A 24 9.96 1.05 2.01
C LEU A 24 9.67 1.41 0.55
N ARG A 25 10.68 1.36 -0.33
CA ARG A 25 10.48 1.57 -1.77
C ARG A 25 9.59 0.48 -2.37
N ASN A 26 9.83 -0.78 -2.01
CA ASN A 26 9.01 -1.90 -2.47
C ASN A 26 7.58 -1.78 -1.94
N TYR A 27 7.39 -1.48 -0.65
CA TYR A 27 6.07 -1.34 -0.03
C TYR A 27 5.23 -0.21 -0.67
N ASN A 28 5.90 0.87 -1.07
CA ASN A 28 5.29 2.01 -1.76
C ASN A 28 5.41 1.92 -3.29
N SER A 29 5.72 0.75 -3.85
CA SER A 29 5.63 0.57 -5.31
C SER A 29 4.17 0.70 -5.75
N PRO A 30 3.91 1.21 -6.97
CA PRO A 30 2.55 1.33 -7.49
C PRO A 30 1.76 0.03 -7.40
N GLU A 31 2.39 -1.10 -7.74
CA GLU A 31 1.81 -2.45 -7.68
C GLU A 31 1.39 -2.87 -6.26
N ASN A 32 2.19 -2.54 -5.24
CA ASN A 32 1.89 -2.89 -3.85
C ASN A 32 0.92 -1.90 -3.20
N ILE A 33 0.85 -0.67 -3.69
CA ILE A 33 -0.21 0.28 -3.32
C ILE A 33 -1.54 -0.22 -3.91
N GLU A 34 -1.58 -0.54 -5.20
CA GLU A 34 -2.75 -1.06 -5.90
C GLU A 34 -3.31 -2.31 -5.22
N LYS A 35 -2.48 -3.31 -4.94
CA LYS A 35 -2.90 -4.52 -4.20
C LYS A 35 -3.54 -4.19 -2.85
N ARG A 36 -2.98 -3.23 -2.10
CA ARG A 36 -3.54 -2.81 -0.81
C ARG A 36 -4.87 -2.08 -0.97
N CYS A 37 -4.98 -1.23 -2.00
CA CYS A 37 -6.23 -0.54 -2.31
C CYS A 37 -7.32 -1.55 -2.66
N ILE A 38 -7.06 -2.49 -3.59
CA ILE A 38 -8.02 -3.53 -3.99
C ILE A 38 -8.47 -4.36 -2.78
N LEU A 39 -7.53 -4.88 -1.99
CA LEU A 39 -7.85 -5.71 -0.81
C LEU A 39 -8.72 -4.96 0.22
N LYS A 40 -8.53 -3.65 0.36
CA LYS A 40 -9.36 -2.82 1.25
C LYS A 40 -10.80 -2.80 0.76
N PHE A 41 -11.02 -2.61 -0.54
CA PHE A 41 -12.37 -2.56 -1.13
C PHE A 41 -13.05 -3.92 -1.22
N GLU A 42 -12.32 -4.98 -1.58
CA GLU A 42 -12.89 -6.34 -1.57
C GLU A 42 -13.47 -6.71 -0.20
N LYS A 43 -12.83 -6.26 0.89
CA LYS A 43 -13.33 -6.48 2.24
C LYS A 43 -14.60 -5.68 2.54
N ASP A 44 -14.68 -4.45 2.04
CA ASP A 44 -15.79 -3.53 2.31
C ASP A 44 -17.05 -3.90 1.51
N PHE A 45 -16.93 -4.50 0.32
CA PHE A 45 -18.06 -4.77 -0.58
C PHE A 45 -18.54 -6.24 -0.64
N LYS A 46 -17.86 -7.17 0.03
CA LYS A 46 -18.21 -8.62 -0.02
C LYS A 46 -19.62 -8.97 0.52
N ASN A 47 -20.31 -8.03 1.17
CA ASN A 47 -21.55 -8.28 1.91
C ASN A 47 -22.85 -7.81 1.22
N HIS A 48 -22.80 -7.21 0.03
CA HIS A 48 -23.96 -6.50 -0.56
C HIS A 48 -24.67 -7.22 -1.73
N LEU A 49 -24.70 -8.55 -1.76
CA LEU A 49 -25.28 -9.36 -2.86
C LEU A 49 -26.79 -9.18 -3.12
N GLU A 50 -27.53 -8.43 -2.28
CA GLU A 50 -28.99 -8.20 -2.43
C GLU A 50 -29.36 -6.74 -2.77
N THR A 51 -28.40 -5.91 -3.20
CA THR A 51 -28.70 -4.52 -3.59
C THR A 51 -29.34 -4.41 -4.98
N SER A 52 -30.20 -3.40 -5.17
CA SER A 52 -30.81 -3.12 -6.47
C SER A 52 -29.77 -2.66 -7.50
N HIS A 53 -30.09 -2.75 -8.80
CA HIS A 53 -29.14 -2.40 -9.87
C HIS A 53 -28.66 -0.93 -9.79
N GLU A 54 -29.51 -0.02 -9.34
CA GLU A 54 -29.18 1.40 -9.18
C GLU A 54 -28.24 1.64 -7.98
N GLU A 55 -28.50 0.97 -6.85
CA GLU A 55 -27.61 0.98 -5.68
C GLU A 55 -26.25 0.35 -5.99
N TRP A 56 -26.23 -0.69 -6.83
CA TRP A 56 -24.98 -1.30 -7.30
C TRP A 56 -24.11 -0.33 -8.10
N ASN A 57 -24.70 0.45 -9.00
CA ASN A 57 -23.93 1.45 -9.77
C ASN A 57 -23.35 2.53 -8.84
N GLN A 58 -24.11 2.98 -7.83
CA GLN A 58 -23.60 3.93 -6.83
C GLN A 58 -22.48 3.34 -5.98
N ILE A 59 -22.57 2.05 -5.62
CA ILE A 59 -21.53 1.30 -4.91
C ILE A 59 -20.24 1.22 -5.74
N LEU A 60 -20.36 0.95 -7.04
CA LEU A 60 -19.23 0.89 -7.96
C LEU A 60 -18.57 2.26 -8.14
N ASP A 61 -19.35 3.32 -8.36
CA ASP A 61 -18.83 4.69 -8.45
C ASP A 61 -18.09 5.11 -7.17
N LEU A 62 -18.63 4.71 -6.00
CA LEU A 62 -17.98 4.95 -4.71
C LEU A 62 -16.69 4.14 -4.56
N ALA A 63 -16.68 2.89 -5.01
CA ALA A 63 -15.49 2.04 -5.00
C ALA A 63 -14.38 2.63 -5.88
N ASP A 64 -14.70 3.07 -7.10
CA ASP A 64 -13.77 3.68 -8.05
C ASP A 64 -13.18 4.98 -7.50
N ASN A 65 -14.02 5.88 -6.98
CA ASN A 65 -13.55 7.12 -6.37
C ASN A 65 -12.61 6.87 -5.18
N ASN A 66 -12.95 5.89 -4.34
CA ASN A 66 -12.10 5.55 -3.20
C ASN A 66 -10.81 4.85 -3.64
N TYR A 67 -10.85 4.04 -4.70
CA TYR A 67 -9.66 3.42 -5.29
C TYR A 67 -8.71 4.48 -5.85
N LEU A 68 -9.20 5.42 -6.65
CA LEU A 68 -8.42 6.52 -7.21
C LEU A 68 -7.82 7.38 -6.10
N LYS A 69 -8.59 7.68 -5.06
CA LYS A 69 -8.09 8.38 -3.85
C LYS A 69 -7.01 7.57 -3.12
N CYS A 70 -7.16 6.25 -3.00
CA CYS A 70 -6.17 5.37 -2.37
C CYS A 70 -4.85 5.30 -3.17
N MET A 71 -4.95 5.34 -4.51
CA MET A 71 -3.81 5.44 -5.42
C MET A 71 -3.18 6.84 -5.47
N GLY A 72 -3.78 7.84 -4.81
CA GLY A 72 -3.31 9.22 -4.83
C GLY A 72 -3.55 9.94 -6.17
N ILE A 73 -4.49 9.44 -6.98
CA ILE A 73 -4.85 10.03 -8.27
C ILE A 73 -5.87 11.15 -8.01
N PRO A 74 -5.62 12.39 -8.47
CA PRO A 74 -6.57 13.48 -8.31
C PRO A 74 -7.83 13.22 -9.13
N LEU A 75 -8.99 13.38 -8.49
CA LEU A 75 -10.31 13.41 -9.12
C LEU A 75 -10.58 14.86 -9.54
N TYR A 76 -10.80 15.08 -10.83
CA TYR A 76 -11.10 16.39 -11.42
C TYR A 76 -12.60 16.69 -11.43
#